data_AF-A0A1R4F766-F1
#
_entry.id   AF-A0A1R4F766-F1
#
_cell.length_a   1.000
_cell.length_b   1.000
_cell.length_c   1.000
_cell.angle_alpha   90.00
_cell.angle_beta   90.00
_cell.angle_gamma   90.00
#
_symmetry.space_group_name_H-M   'P 1'
#
loop_
_entity.id
_entity.type
_entity.pdbx_description
1 polymer ?
#
loop_
_entity_poly.entity_id
_entity_poly.type
_entity_poly.pdbx_seq_one_letter_code
_entity_poly.pdbx_strand_id
1 'polypeptide(L)' 'MQSISTITTIVPIVDDTEIPRQLRKLAERDEDLMSYARSGYRLASTVAITGPEFVTFVDTLTRDPEHS' A
#
# COMPACT_ATOMS: atom_id res chain seq x y z
N MET A 1 -23.11 -6.45 0.01
CA MET A 1 -22.51 -5.17 0.46
C MET A 1 -21.04 -5.18 0.07
N GLN A 2 -20.52 -4.09 -0.50
CA GLN A 2 -19.11 -3.96 -0.86
C GLN A 2 -18.24 -3.94 0.40
N SER A 3 -17.13 -4.68 0.40
CA SER A 3 -16.14 -4.65 1.48
C SER A 3 -15.06 -3.62 1.19
N ILE A 4 -14.65 -2.85 2.21
CA ILE A 4 -13.57 -1.85 2.11
C ILE A 4 -12.48 -2.24 3.12
N SER A 5 -11.22 -2.21 2.68
CA SER A 5 -10.04 -2.36 3.54
C SER A 5 -9.02 -1.26 3.23
N THR A 6 -8.08 -1.04 4.13
CA THR A 6 -6.98 -0.09 3.94
C THR A 6 -5.65 -0.71 4.33
N ILE A 7 -4.63 -0.50 3.49
CA ILE A 7 -3.23 -0.76 3.82
C ILE A 7 -2.55 0.59 4.05
N THR A 8 -1.82 0.70 5.16
CA THR A 8 -1.02 1.89 5.47
C THR A 8 0.45 1.51 5.50
N THR A 9 1.24 2.11 4.61
CA THR A 9 2.69 1.91 4.55
C THR A 9 3.41 3.22 4.84
N ILE A 10 4.31 3.21 5.81
CA ILE A 10 5.18 4.34 6.12
C ILE A 10 6.55 4.08 5.52
N VAL A 11 6.97 4.94 4.60
CA VAL A 11 8.24 4.84 3.88
C VAL A 11 9.13 6.00 4.31
N PRO A 12 10.34 5.77 4.85
CA PRO A 12 11.25 6.84 5.20
C PRO A 12 11.72 7.58 3.95
N ILE A 13 11.83 8.90 4.06
CA ILE A 13 12.59 9.71 3.11
C ILE A 13 14.05 9.53 3.49
N VAL A 14 14.85 9.07 2.54
CA VAL A 14 16.25 8.68 2.76
C VAL A 14 17.14 9.43 1.79
N ASP A 15 18.42 9.57 2.16
CA ASP A 15 19.46 9.94 1.21
C ASP A 15 19.88 8.74 0.33
N ASP A 16 20.77 8.99 -0.62
CA ASP A 16 21.19 8.02 -1.63
C ASP A 16 21.79 6.73 -1.03
N THR A 17 22.32 6.79 0.20
CA THR A 17 22.96 5.64 0.85
C THR A 17 21.95 4.63 1.40
N GLU A 18 20.73 5.07 1.65
CA GLU A 18 19.68 4.30 2.32
C GLU A 18 18.49 3.98 1.38
N ILE A 19 18.62 4.27 0.08
CA ILE A 19 17.66 3.87 -0.97
C ILE A 19 17.25 2.39 -0.86
N PRO A 20 18.16 1.42 -0.59
CA PRO A 20 17.76 0.01 -0.44
C PRO A 20 16.71 -0.21 0.66
N ARG A 21 16.78 0.54 1.77
CA ARG A 21 15.81 0.47 2.87
C ARG A 21 14.44 1.00 2.43
N GLN A 22 14.43 2.06 1.63
CA GLN A 22 13.20 2.60 1.03
C GLN A 22 12.56 1.62 0.05
N LEU A 23 13.36 1.05 -0.86
CA LEU A 23 12.90 0.06 -1.84
C LEU A 23 12.33 -1.19 -1.17
N ARG A 24 12.96 -1.66 -0.07
CA ARG A 24 12.44 -2.79 0.72
C ARG A 24 11.04 -2.52 1.27
N LYS A 25 10.77 -1.30 1.74
CA LYS A 25 9.45 -0.90 2.25
C LYS A 25 8.39 -0.83 1.15
N LEU A 26 8.78 -0.41 -0.05
CA LEU A 26 7.89 -0.42 -1.22
C LEU A 26 7.61 -1.85 -1.69
N ALA A 27 8.61 -2.74 -1.67
CA ALA A 27 8.42 -4.15 -1.99
C ALA A 27 7.48 -4.85 -1.00
N GLU A 28 7.63 -4.62 0.31
CA GLU A 28 6.69 -5.11 1.33
C GLU A 28 5.24 -4.65 1.04
N ARG A 29 5.06 -3.39 0.64
CA ARG A 29 3.74 -2.85 0.26
C ARG A 29 3.17 -3.53 -0.98
N ASP A 30 3.99 -3.78 -1.99
CA ASP A 30 3.55 -4.49 -3.19
C ASP A 30 3.14 -5.95 -2.88
N GLU A 31 3.86 -6.62 -1.97
CA GLU A 31 3.51 -7.94 -1.48
C GLU A 31 2.15 -7.95 -0.76
N ASP A 32 1.91 -6.98 0.13
CA ASP A 32 0.63 -6.82 0.81
C ASP A 32 -0.51 -6.58 -0.19
N LEU A 33 -0.33 -5.66 -1.15
CA LEU A 33 -1.32 -5.40 -2.20
C LEU A 33 -1.62 -6.64 -3.03
N MET A 34 -0.60 -7.43 -3.38
CA MET A 34 -0.77 -8.69 -4.10
C MET A 34 -1.50 -9.76 -3.27
N SER A 35 -1.26 -9.81 -1.96
CA SER A 35 -1.97 -10.70 -1.03
C SER A 35 -3.48 -10.38 -1.00
N TYR A 36 -3.82 -9.09 -0.93
CA TYR A 36 -5.21 -8.63 -1.00
C TYR A 36 -5.84 -8.90 -2.37
N ALA A 37 -5.10 -8.69 -3.46
CA ALA A 37 -5.56 -8.99 -4.81
C ALA A 37 -5.92 -10.48 -4.98
N ARG A 38 -5.08 -11.38 -4.46
CA ARG A 38 -5.38 -12.83 -4.43
C ARG A 38 -6.62 -13.16 -3.60
N SER A 39 -6.96 -12.32 -2.63
CA SER A 39 -8.16 -12.44 -1.78
C SER A 39 -9.41 -11.78 -2.39
N GLY A 40 -9.33 -11.36 -3.66
CA GLY A 40 -10.44 -10.76 -4.42
C GLY A 40 -10.63 -9.26 -4.21
N TYR A 41 -9.72 -8.58 -3.51
CA TYR A 41 -9.74 -7.13 -3.40
C TYR A 41 -9.13 -6.47 -4.63
N ARG A 42 -9.57 -5.25 -4.93
CA ARG A 42 -9.01 -4.38 -5.96
C ARG A 42 -8.59 -3.06 -5.33
N LEU A 43 -7.45 -2.53 -5.75
CA LEU A 43 -7.00 -1.20 -5.34
C LEU A 43 -7.92 -0.14 -5.96
N ALA A 44 -8.62 0.59 -5.11
CA ALA A 44 -9.54 1.65 -5.50
C ALA A 44 -8.84 3.01 -5.54
N SER A 45 -7.96 3.29 -4.57
CA SER A 45 -7.19 4.53 -4.54
C SER A 45 -5.92 4.40 -3.72
N THR A 46 -4.89 5.15 -4.08
CA THR A 46 -3.69 5.38 -3.27
C THR A 46 -3.62 6.86 -2.93
N VAL A 47 -3.46 7.19 -1.65
CA VAL A 47 -3.13 8.53 -1.20
C VAL A 47 -1.70 8.52 -0.64
N ALA A 48 -0.83 9.36 -1.18
CA ALA A 48 0.51 9.58 -0.65
C ALA A 48 0.53 10.89 0.16
N ILE A 49 0.84 10.79 1.44
CA ILE A 49 0.92 11.92 2.38
C ILE A 49 2.40 12.15 2.67
N THR A 50 2.95 13.22 2.10
CA THR A 50 4.35 13.59 2.29
C THR A 50 4.54 14.37 3.58
N GLY A 51 5.35 13.84 4.49
CA GLY A 51 5.90 14.55 5.64
C GLY A 51 7.39 14.88 5.42
N PRO A 52 8.05 15.52 6.41
CA PRO A 52 9.46 15.90 6.31
C PRO A 52 10.42 14.69 6.33
N GLU A 53 10.07 13.61 7.03
CA GLU A 53 10.93 12.43 7.24
C GLU A 53 10.36 11.15 6.63
N PHE A 54 9.07 11.15 6.27
CA PHE A 54 8.37 9.97 5.79
C PHE A 54 7.33 10.33 4.73
N VAL A 55 7.06 9.39 3.84
CA VAL A 55 5.86 9.35 3.00
C VAL A 55 4.96 8.24 3.52
N THR A 56 3.73 8.58 3.88
CA THR A 56 2.71 7.60 4.27
C THR A 56 1.82 7.33 3.07
N PHE A 57 1.80 6.09 2.60
CA PHE A 57 0.85 5.61 1.61
C PHE A 57 -0.36 5.01 2.31
N VAL A 58 -1.55 5.44 1.91
CA VAL A 58 -2.83 4.84 2.31
C VAL A 58 -3.49 4.29 1.06
N ASP A 59 -3.51 2.96 0.95
CA ASP A 59 -4.16 2.24 -0.13
C ASP A 59 -5.54 1.78 0.31
N THR A 60 -6.58 2.29 -0.37
CA THR A 60 -7.95 1.85 -0.16
C THR A 60 -8.28 0.74 -1.14
N LEU A 61 -8.74 -0.38 -0.61
CA LEU A 61 -9.05 -1.60 -1.33
C LEU A 61 -10.55 -1.88 -1.24
N THR A 62 -11.17 -2.27 -2.35
CA THR A 62 -12.58 -2.66 -2.41
C THR A 62 -12.73 -4.09 -2.91
N ARG A 63 -13.66 -4.85 -2.35
CA ARG A 63 -14.05 -6.17 -2.85
C ARG A 63 -15.57 -6.22 -3.01
N ASP A 64 -16.02 -6.64 -4.18
CA ASP A 64 -17.44 -6.83 -4.45
C ASP A 64 -17.86 -8.26 -4.07
N PRO A 65 -19.09 -8.44 -3.55
CA PRO A 65 -19.57 -9.74 -3.10
C PRO A 65 -19.90 -10.73 -4.25
N GLU A 66 -19.93 -10.30 -5.52
CA GLU A 66 -20.48 -11.11 -6.62
C GLU A 66 -19.47 -11.93 -7.44
N HIS A 67 -18.25 -12.16 -6.94
CA HIS A 67 -17.31 -13.11 -7.56
C HIS A 67 -16.63 -13.97 -6.48
N SER A 68 -17.39 -14.88 -5.88
CA SER A 68 -16.87 -15.98 -5.05
C SER A 68 -17.37 -17.31 -5.59
#